data_AF-A0A243RSG2-F1
#
_entry.id   AF-A0A243RSG2-F1
#
_cell.length_a   1.000
_cell.length_b   1.000
_cell.length_c   1.000
_cell.angle_alpha   90.00
_cell.angle_beta   90.00
_cell.angle_gamma   90.00
#
_symmetry.space_group_name_H-M   'P 1'
#
loop_
_entity.id
_entity.type
_entity.pdbx_description
1 polymer ?
#
loop_
_entity_poly.entity_id
_entity_poly.type
_entity_poly.pdbx_seq_one_letter_code
_entity_poly.pdbx_strand_id
1 'polypeptide(L)'
;MTGHITDETLREIALAVGPDWQAGRNEPRDPEAALVTPSLDEMAAAPGATQAQFRVTYARVGRHGGRSGRPAPAPLECWAIGADGLAERIAKDVRPYLASSDVEVHVDLEQMTGFIFAGMNNGGSFTVEQLAVAEGRDA
;
A
#
# COMPACT_ATOMS: atom_id res chain seq x y z
N MET A 1 1.08 -2.76 16.89
CA MET A 1 0.40 -1.44 16.74
C MET A 1 -0.32 -1.44 15.39
N THR A 2 -1.58 -1.01 15.34
CA THR A 2 -2.47 -1.18 14.17
C THR A 2 -2.95 0.18 13.67
N GLY A 3 -2.82 0.43 12.36
CA GLY A 3 -3.27 1.67 11.69
C GLY A 3 -4.61 1.55 11.01
N HIS A 4 -5.36 2.65 10.96
CA HIS A 4 -6.68 2.71 10.30
C HIS A 4 -6.82 4.01 9.51
N ILE A 5 -7.18 3.93 8.22
CA ILE A 5 -7.49 5.10 7.37
C ILE A 5 -8.99 5.41 7.46
N THR A 6 -9.36 6.69 7.49
CA THR A 6 -10.76 7.16 7.59
C THR A 6 -11.33 7.62 6.24
N ASP A 7 -12.66 7.74 6.16
CA ASP A 7 -13.40 8.15 4.95
C ASP A 7 -12.98 9.52 4.37
N GLU A 8 -12.42 10.40 5.21
CA GLU A 8 -12.01 11.75 4.80
C GLU A 8 -10.73 11.72 3.95
N THR A 9 -9.75 10.91 4.35
CA THR A 9 -8.52 10.66 3.57
C THR A 9 -8.82 10.00 2.22
N LEU A 10 -9.83 9.13 2.17
CA LEU A 10 -10.28 8.49 0.92
C LEU A 10 -10.86 9.50 -0.07
N ARG A 11 -11.53 10.55 0.42
CA ARG A 11 -12.14 11.59 -0.42
C ARG A 11 -11.11 12.50 -1.06
N GLU A 12 -10.05 12.86 -0.34
CA GLU A 12 -8.95 13.67 -0.88
C GLU A 12 -8.17 12.92 -1.97
N ILE A 13 -7.94 11.62 -1.78
CA ILE A 13 -7.31 10.75 -2.80
C ILE A 13 -8.19 10.68 -4.06
N ALA A 14 -9.51 10.58 -3.91
CA ALA A 14 -10.43 10.54 -5.05
C ALA A 14 -10.44 11.83 -5.88
N LEU A 15 -10.28 12.99 -5.23
CA LEU A 15 -10.25 14.30 -5.90
C LEU A 15 -8.96 14.55 -6.68
N ALA A 16 -7.82 14.04 -6.22
CA ALA A 16 -6.53 14.24 -6.87
C ALA A 16 -6.36 13.47 -8.20
N VAL A 17 -7.09 12.37 -8.40
CA VAL A 17 -6.83 11.41 -9.50
C VAL A 17 -7.74 11.63 -10.73
N GLY A 18 -8.84 12.39 -10.61
CA GLY A 18 -9.70 12.77 -11.74
C GLY A 18 -10.58 11.64 -12.34
N PRO A 19 -11.51 11.98 -13.26
CA PRO A 19 -12.53 11.05 -13.79
C PRO A 19 -12.00 9.99 -14.78
N ASP A 20 -10.82 10.18 -15.38
CA ASP A 20 -10.20 9.27 -16.37
C ASP A 20 -9.30 8.18 -15.76
N TRP A 21 -9.35 8.00 -14.44
CA TRP A 21 -8.56 7.04 -13.66
C TRP A 21 -8.70 5.56 -14.08
N GLN A 22 -9.64 5.22 -14.96
CA GLN A 22 -9.84 3.84 -15.43
C GLN A 22 -8.98 3.46 -16.65
N ALA A 23 -8.44 4.42 -17.41
CA ALA A 23 -7.82 4.15 -18.71
C ALA A 23 -6.46 3.40 -18.64
N GLY A 24 -5.74 3.46 -17.50
CA GLY A 24 -4.44 2.79 -17.29
C GLY A 24 -4.47 1.59 -16.33
N ARG A 25 -5.66 1.12 -15.91
CA ARG A 25 -5.86 0.25 -14.72
C ARG A 25 -5.19 -1.13 -14.70
N ASN A 26 -4.70 -1.63 -15.83
CA ASN A 26 -4.24 -3.02 -15.95
C ASN A 26 -2.81 -3.17 -16.47
N GLU A 27 -2.06 -2.06 -16.61
CA GLU A 27 -0.64 -2.20 -16.94
C GLU A 27 0.10 -2.74 -15.71
N PRO A 28 0.84 -3.84 -15.84
CA PRO A 28 1.67 -4.36 -14.77
C PRO A 28 2.62 -3.24 -14.32
N ARG A 29 2.68 -2.97 -13.01
CA ARG A 29 3.68 -2.07 -12.45
C ARG A 29 5.06 -2.56 -12.89
N ASP A 30 5.90 -1.63 -13.35
CA ASP A 30 7.31 -1.91 -13.58
C ASP A 30 7.92 -2.36 -12.23
N PRO A 31 8.45 -3.59 -12.12
CA PRO A 31 9.04 -4.08 -10.88
C PRO A 31 10.19 -3.20 -10.38
N GLU A 32 10.83 -2.40 -11.23
CA GLU A 32 11.91 -1.47 -10.85
C GLU A 32 11.41 -0.10 -10.35
N ALA A 33 10.11 0.20 -10.47
CA ALA A 33 9.52 1.42 -9.95
C ALA A 33 9.33 1.33 -8.41
N ALA A 34 10.44 1.41 -7.68
CA ALA A 34 10.42 1.56 -6.23
C ALA A 34 9.86 2.93 -5.84
N LEU A 35 8.93 2.99 -4.88
CA LEU A 35 8.54 4.26 -4.27
C LEU A 35 9.61 4.64 -3.24
N VAL A 36 10.52 5.53 -3.64
CA VAL A 36 11.81 5.76 -2.97
C VAL A 36 11.73 6.51 -1.64
N THR A 37 10.66 7.27 -1.36
CA THR A 37 10.63 8.16 -0.18
C THR A 37 9.30 8.07 0.56
N PRO A 38 9.28 8.02 1.92
CA PRO A 38 8.12 8.31 2.78
C PRO A 38 7.40 9.60 2.35
N SER A 39 6.09 9.72 2.59
CA SER A 39 5.40 10.98 2.26
C SER A 39 5.87 12.10 3.18
N LEU A 40 5.76 13.36 2.74
CA LEU A 40 6.11 14.51 3.58
C LEU A 40 5.21 14.58 4.83
N ASP A 41 3.95 14.18 4.71
CA ASP A 41 3.01 14.13 5.82
C ASP A 41 3.41 13.07 6.85
N GLU A 42 3.87 11.90 6.38
CA GLU A 42 4.39 10.82 7.23
C GLU A 42 5.67 11.27 7.96
N MET A 43 6.58 11.96 7.27
CA MET A 43 7.78 12.54 7.87
C MET A 43 7.48 13.67 8.86
N ALA A 44 6.45 14.49 8.59
CA ALA A 44 6.05 15.57 9.48
C ALA A 44 5.35 15.07 10.75
N ALA A 45 4.59 13.98 10.64
CA ALA A 45 3.95 13.33 11.79
C ALA A 45 4.96 12.68 12.74
N ALA A 46 6.12 12.26 12.23
CA ALA A 46 7.16 11.62 13.03
C ALA A 46 8.57 12.13 12.66
N PRO A 47 8.93 13.37 13.03
CA PRO A 47 10.25 13.93 12.75
C PRO A 47 11.35 13.09 13.42
N GLY A 48 12.40 12.74 12.68
CA GLY A 48 13.51 11.92 13.19
C GLY A 48 13.18 10.42 13.35
N ALA A 49 11.97 9.98 12.99
CA ALA A 49 11.62 8.58 13.12
C ALA A 49 12.41 7.67 12.18
N THR A 50 12.64 6.44 12.65
CA THR A 50 13.32 5.41 11.88
C THR A 50 12.44 4.97 10.72
N GLN A 51 12.99 5.01 9.51
CA GLN A 51 12.32 4.54 8.30
C GLN A 51 12.78 3.12 7.99
N ALA A 52 11.89 2.28 7.50
CA ALA A 52 12.21 0.93 7.05
C ALA A 52 11.77 0.73 5.61
N GLN A 53 12.63 0.06 4.83
CA GLN A 53 12.28 -0.42 3.50
C GLN A 53 11.58 -1.76 3.65
N PHE A 54 10.39 -1.86 3.08
CA PHE A 54 9.60 -3.07 3.07
C PHE A 54 9.41 -3.58 1.65
N ARG A 55 9.40 -4.90 1.52
CA ARG A 55 8.93 -5.64 0.35
C ARG A 55 7.62 -6.33 0.70
N VAL A 56 6.57 -6.01 -0.05
CA VAL A 56 5.23 -6.55 0.12
C VAL A 56 4.96 -7.51 -1.03
N THR A 57 4.75 -8.79 -0.71
CA THR A 57 4.44 -9.81 -1.72
C THR A 57 2.99 -10.21 -1.63
N TYR A 58 2.24 -9.93 -2.71
CA TYR A 58 0.80 -10.20 -2.78
C TYR A 58 0.52 -11.66 -3.16
N ALA A 59 -0.32 -12.34 -2.38
CA ALA A 59 -0.87 -13.64 -2.78
C ALA A 59 -1.97 -13.47 -3.84
N ARG A 60 -2.82 -12.46 -3.65
CA ARG A 60 -3.86 -12.02 -4.60
C ARG A 60 -4.33 -10.62 -4.25
N VAL A 61 -4.86 -9.92 -5.24
CA VAL A 61 -5.51 -8.62 -5.11
C VAL A 61 -6.74 -8.55 -6.04
N GLY A 62 -7.92 -8.59 -5.43
CA GLY A 62 -9.20 -8.44 -6.08
C GLY A 62 -9.50 -9.46 -7.18
N ARG A 63 -10.33 -9.04 -8.13
CA ARG A 63 -10.65 -9.83 -9.32
C ARG A 63 -9.54 -9.78 -10.37
N HIS A 64 -8.73 -8.73 -10.39
CA HIS A 64 -7.82 -8.42 -11.49
C HIS A 64 -6.35 -8.78 -11.22
N GLY A 65 -5.95 -9.04 -9.97
CA GLY A 65 -4.62 -9.54 -9.61
C GLY A 65 -4.68 -10.92 -8.97
N GLY A 66 -4.67 -12.01 -9.73
CA GLY A 66 -4.57 -13.39 -9.18
C GLY A 66 -5.84 -14.24 -9.22
N ARG A 67 -7.05 -13.66 -9.19
CA ARG A 67 -8.31 -14.46 -9.09
C ARG A 67 -8.87 -14.95 -10.43
N SER A 68 -8.66 -14.20 -11.52
CA SER A 68 -9.24 -14.48 -12.85
C SER A 68 -8.27 -15.19 -13.81
N GLY A 69 -7.28 -15.93 -13.28
CA GLY A 69 -6.18 -16.50 -14.07
C GLY A 69 -5.13 -15.47 -14.50
N ARG A 70 -5.30 -14.21 -14.10
CA ARG A 70 -4.29 -13.15 -14.22
C ARG A 70 -3.23 -13.32 -13.13
N PRO A 71 -1.96 -12.96 -13.37
CA PRO A 71 -0.94 -12.98 -12.34
C PRO A 71 -1.32 -12.04 -11.19
N ALA A 72 -0.83 -12.36 -9.99
CA ALA A 72 -0.86 -11.40 -8.89
C ALA A 72 0.00 -10.17 -9.25
N PRO A 73 -0.25 -9.00 -8.64
CA PRO A 73 0.61 -7.84 -8.83
C PRO A 73 2.06 -8.16 -8.43
N ALA A 74 3.02 -7.49 -9.08
CA ALA A 74 4.42 -7.60 -8.70
C ALA A 74 4.62 -7.19 -7.22
N PRO A 75 5.65 -7.71 -6.54
CA PRO A 75 5.96 -7.30 -5.16
C PRO A 75 6.24 -5.80 -5.05
N LEU A 76 5.61 -5.11 -4.11
CA LEU A 76 5.79 -3.68 -3.88
C LEU A 76 6.99 -3.46 -2.95
N GLU A 77 7.96 -2.67 -3.39
CA GLU A 77 9.06 -2.23 -2.53
C GLU A 77 8.90 -0.74 -2.22
N CYS A 78 8.85 -0.40 -0.93
CA CYS A 78 8.61 0.95 -0.49
C CYS A 78 9.16 1.23 0.91
N TRP A 79 9.54 2.48 1.16
CA TRP A 79 9.92 2.97 2.48
C TRP A 79 8.70 3.45 3.28
N ALA A 80 8.59 3.06 4.54
CA ALA A 80 7.57 3.57 5.47
C ALA A 80 8.15 3.70 6.89
N ILE A 81 7.57 4.59 7.68
CA ILE A 81 7.92 4.80 9.10
C ILE A 81 7.23 3.77 9.99
N GLY A 82 6.05 3.27 9.58
CA GLY A 82 5.27 2.31 10.36
C GLY A 82 4.17 1.62 9.58
N ALA A 83 3.34 0.86 10.30
CA ALA A 83 2.27 0.04 9.72
C ALA A 83 1.26 0.89 8.93
N ASP A 84 0.91 2.07 9.44
CA ASP A 84 -0.08 2.98 8.88
C ASP A 84 0.38 3.54 7.52
N GLY A 85 1.63 4.03 7.46
CA GLY A 85 2.23 4.51 6.21
C GLY A 85 2.42 3.39 5.19
N LEU A 86 2.76 2.18 5.64
CA LEU A 86 2.82 1.01 4.79
C LEU A 86 1.43 0.63 4.24
N ALA A 87 0.39 0.67 5.09
CA ALA A 87 -0.98 0.39 4.69
C ALA A 87 -1.49 1.39 3.64
N GLU A 88 -1.19 2.68 3.79
CA GLU A 88 -1.55 3.71 2.82
C GLU A 88 -0.89 3.48 1.45
N ARG A 89 0.40 3.12 1.44
CA ARG A 89 1.13 2.78 0.20
C ARG A 89 0.55 1.57 -0.49
N ILE A 90 0.27 0.51 0.27
CA ILE A 90 -0.37 -0.68 -0.25
C ILE A 90 -1.75 -0.34 -0.80
N ALA A 91 -2.56 0.45 -0.09
CA ALA A 91 -3.90 0.85 -0.54
C ALA A 91 -3.86 1.58 -1.88
N LYS A 92 -2.87 2.48 -2.08
CA LYS A 92 -2.65 3.16 -3.36
C LYS A 92 -2.22 2.19 -4.46
N ASP A 93 -1.28 1.27 -4.18
CA ASP A 93 -0.77 0.29 -5.15
C ASP A 93 -1.86 -0.70 -5.60
N VAL A 94 -2.69 -1.18 -4.67
CA VAL A 94 -3.71 -2.20 -4.96
C VAL A 94 -4.97 -1.63 -5.61
N ARG A 95 -5.18 -0.31 -5.53
CA ARG A 95 -6.38 0.39 -6.01
C ARG A 95 -6.76 0.07 -7.46
N PRO A 96 -5.82 0.00 -8.44
CA PRO A 96 -6.16 -0.29 -9.84
C PRO A 96 -6.74 -1.70 -10.04
N TYR A 97 -6.34 -2.64 -9.19
CA TYR A 97 -6.76 -4.05 -9.26
C TYR A 97 -8.12 -4.32 -8.59
N LEU A 98 -8.66 -3.33 -7.87
CA LEU A 98 -9.90 -3.42 -7.12
C LEU A 98 -11.07 -2.74 -7.86
N ALA A 99 -12.19 -3.46 -7.95
CA ALA A 99 -13.43 -2.92 -8.51
C ALA A 99 -14.19 -2.02 -7.52
N SER A 100 -14.07 -2.29 -6.21
CA SER A 100 -14.68 -1.48 -5.15
C SER A 100 -14.03 -0.11 -5.07
N SER A 101 -14.80 0.93 -4.75
CA SER A 101 -14.26 2.24 -4.38
C SER A 101 -13.71 2.28 -2.97
N ASP A 102 -14.29 1.46 -2.09
CA ASP A 102 -13.93 1.32 -0.69
C ASP A 102 -12.84 0.24 -0.56
N VAL A 103 -11.71 0.62 0.05
CA VAL A 103 -10.51 -0.20 0.22
C VAL A 103 -9.92 0.06 1.59
N GLU A 104 -9.75 -1.00 2.36
CA GLU A 104 -9.15 -0.96 3.69
C GLU A 104 -7.98 -1.95 3.72
N VAL A 105 -6.85 -1.53 4.27
CA VAL A 105 -5.64 -2.35 4.34
C VAL A 105 -5.19 -2.46 5.79
N HIS A 106 -5.04 -3.71 6.23
CA HIS A 106 -4.54 -4.04 7.56
C HIS A 106 -3.12 -4.60 7.43
N VAL A 107 -2.19 -4.01 8.17
CA VAL A 107 -0.78 -4.44 8.23
C VAL A 107 -0.45 -4.84 9.65
N ASP A 108 0.09 -6.05 9.80
CA ASP A 108 0.67 -6.55 11.04
C ASP A 108 2.18 -6.72 10.84
N LEU A 109 2.96 -5.80 11.40
CA LEU A 109 4.43 -5.82 11.36
C LEU A 109 5.04 -6.80 12.36
N GLU A 110 4.29 -7.32 13.34
CA GLU A 110 4.79 -8.35 14.25
C GLU A 110 4.71 -9.73 13.58
N GLN A 111 3.61 -9.98 12.86
CA GLN A 111 3.42 -11.22 12.08
C GLN A 111 3.97 -11.12 10.66
N MET A 112 4.39 -9.93 10.22
CA MET A 112 4.89 -9.67 8.87
C MET A 112 3.89 -10.09 7.78
N THR A 113 2.60 -9.83 8.02
CA THR A 113 1.50 -10.18 7.11
C THR A 113 0.46 -9.06 7.07
N GLY A 114 -0.46 -9.16 6.12
CA GLY A 114 -1.60 -8.25 6.10
C GLY A 114 -2.71 -8.67 5.15
N PHE A 115 -3.80 -7.93 5.25
CA PHE A 115 -5.05 -8.20 4.53
C PHE A 115 -5.53 -6.96 3.82
N ILE A 116 -6.15 -7.18 2.67
CA ILE A 116 -6.82 -6.15 1.87
C ILE A 116 -8.31 -6.45 1.91
N PHE A 117 -9.11 -5.46 2.28
CA PHE A 117 -10.56 -5.50 2.22
C PHE A 117 -11.04 -4.53 1.14
N ALA A 118 -12.07 -4.94 0.40
CA ALA A 118 -12.69 -4.16 -0.65
C ALA A 118 -14.20 -4.11 -0.37
N GLY A 119 -14.64 -3.08 0.36
CA GLY A 119 -15.91 -3.10 1.08
C GLY A 119 -15.96 -4.27 2.07
N MET A 120 -17.10 -4.97 2.17
CA MET A 120 -17.29 -6.10 3.08
C MET A 120 -16.59 -7.42 2.65
N ASN A 121 -15.79 -7.41 1.59
CA ASN A 121 -15.17 -8.63 1.04
C ASN A 121 -13.66 -8.66 1.25
N ASN A 122 -13.12 -9.86 1.46
CA ASN A 122 -11.66 -10.09 1.40
C ASN A 122 -11.17 -9.84 -0.03
N GLY A 123 -10.47 -8.71 -0.19
CA GLY A 123 -9.80 -8.28 -1.41
C GLY A 123 -8.47 -8.99 -1.62
N GLY A 124 -7.80 -9.47 -0.58
CA GLY A 124 -6.52 -10.15 -0.73
C GLY A 124 -5.75 -10.33 0.57
N SER A 125 -4.59 -10.95 0.44
CA SER A 125 -3.60 -11.06 1.50
C SER A 125 -2.20 -10.88 0.94
N PHE A 126 -1.29 -10.46 1.81
CA PHE A 126 0.11 -10.26 1.47
C PHE A 126 1.02 -10.62 2.64
N THR A 127 2.29 -10.81 2.31
CA THR A 127 3.39 -10.95 3.26
C THR A 127 4.28 -9.73 3.17
N VAL A 128 4.92 -9.38 4.27
CA VAL A 128 5.83 -8.25 4.38
C VAL A 128 7.22 -8.80 4.69
N GLU A 129 8.24 -8.20 4.11
CA GLU A 129 9.65 -8.46 4.41
C GLU A 129 10.33 -7.11 4.64
N GLN A 130 11.12 -6.99 5.70
CA GLN A 130 11.91 -5.79 5.96
C GLN A 130 13.28 -5.96 5.32
N LEU A 131 13.61 -5.07 4.38
CA LEU A 131 14.85 -5.12 3.59
C LEU A 131 15.96 -4.25 4.20
N ALA A 132 15.61 -3.06 4.67
CA ALA A 132 16.57 -2.09 5.17
C ALA A 132 15.96 -1.17 6.23
N VAL A 133 16.82 -0.49 6.99
CA VAL A 133 16.47 0.51 7.99
C VAL A 133 17.35 1.74 7.80
N ALA A 134 16.74 2.91 7.81
CA ALA A 134 17.40 4.20 7.83
C ALA A 134 17.01 4.93 9.12
N GLU A 135 17.97 5.09 10.03
CA GLU A 135 17.78 5.84 11.26
C GLU A 135 17.73 7.35 10.95
N GLY A 136 16.68 8.02 11.40
CA GLY A 136 16.67 9.48 11.45
C GLY A 136 17.63 9.94 12.54
N ARG A 137 18.82 10.42 12.18
CA ARG A 137 19.68 11.12 13.15
C ARG A 137 19.20 12.56 13.27
N ASP A 138 18.82 12.95 14.48
CA ASP A 138 18.71 14.36 14.88
C ASP A 138 20.05 15.04 14.58
N ALA A 139 20.01 16.09 13.76
CA ALA A 139 21.15 16.96 13.45
C ALA A 139 21.17 18.17 14.37
#